data_AF-A0A0R0D302-F1
#
_entry.id   AF-A0A0R0D302-F1
#
_cell.length_a   1.000
_cell.length_b   1.000
_cell.length_c   1.000
_cell.angle_alpha   90.00
_cell.angle_beta   90.00
_cell.angle_gamma   90.00
#
_symmetry.space_group_name_H-M   'P 1'
#
loop_
_entity.id
_entity.type
_entity.pdbx_description
1 polymer ?
#
loop_
_entity_poly.entity_id
_entity_poly.type
_entity_poly.pdbx_seq_one_letter_code
_entity_poly.pdbx_strand_id
1 'polypeptide(L)'
;MRERNATVRPTADPSRASKEQLLAFFSQPENYADASVYDLPSPIRRFDQDDDWDWGRRIYYWVRPGLRLRVRTDSGRITCVELLDPEDHSRSGTTIATLWQYGMPAPVTASNETPP
;
A
#
# COMPACT_ATOMS: atom_id res chain seq x y z
N MET A 1 30.08 -16.30 -33.92
CA MET A 1 28.97 -17.05 -33.29
C MET A 1 29.24 -17.18 -31.80
N ARG A 2 28.41 -16.55 -30.96
CA ARG A 2 28.04 -16.96 -29.59
C ARG A 2 27.14 -15.87 -29.00
N GLU A 3 25.84 -16.07 -29.21
CA GLU A 3 24.76 -15.31 -28.61
C GLU A 3 24.78 -15.53 -27.09
N ARG A 4 24.97 -14.46 -26.31
CA ARG A 4 24.73 -14.49 -24.86
C ARG A 4 23.26 -14.14 -24.64
N ASN A 5 22.39 -15.15 -24.74
CA ASN A 5 21.04 -15.09 -24.19
C ASN A 5 21.15 -15.05 -22.66
N ALA A 6 21.33 -13.84 -22.12
CA ALA A 6 21.11 -13.58 -20.71
C ALA A 6 19.59 -13.60 -20.48
N THR A 7 19.06 -14.78 -20.15
CA THR A 7 17.73 -14.89 -19.54
C THR A 7 17.78 -14.17 -18.20
N VAL A 8 17.42 -12.89 -18.20
CA VAL A 8 17.11 -12.14 -16.98
C VAL A 8 15.87 -12.79 -16.39
N ARG A 9 16.08 -13.78 -15.50
CA ARG A 9 15.04 -14.25 -14.60
C ARG A 9 14.62 -13.03 -13.77
N PRO A 10 13.34 -12.66 -13.68
CA PRO A 10 12.92 -11.62 -12.76
C PRO A 10 13.20 -12.14 -11.35
N THR A 11 14.28 -11.65 -10.74
CA THR A 11 14.63 -11.97 -9.36
C THR A 11 13.60 -11.27 -8.49
N ALA A 12 12.51 -11.95 -8.15
CA ALA A 12 11.67 -11.55 -7.05
C ALA A 12 12.58 -11.51 -5.82
N ASP A 13 12.96 -10.31 -5.37
CA ASP A 13 13.75 -10.11 -4.15
C ASP A 13 12.96 -10.76 -3.00
N PRO A 14 13.44 -11.88 -2.40
CA PRO A 14 12.67 -12.63 -1.40
C PRO A 14 12.48 -11.86 -0.10
N SER A 15 13.11 -10.68 0.01
CA SER A 15 12.92 -9.77 1.14
C SER A 15 11.75 -8.79 0.95
N ARG A 16 11.10 -8.75 -0.21
CA ARG A 16 9.95 -7.90 -0.50
C ARG A 16 8.65 -8.69 -0.37
N ALA A 17 7.67 -8.14 0.34
CA ALA A 17 6.35 -8.73 0.40
C ALA A 17 5.71 -8.85 -0.99
N SER A 18 5.07 -10.00 -1.21
CA SER A 18 4.27 -10.27 -2.41
C SER A 18 2.96 -9.47 -2.39
N LYS A 19 2.29 -9.36 -3.55
CA LYS A 19 0.97 -8.70 -3.68
C LYS A 19 -0.03 -9.20 -2.63
N GLU A 20 -0.13 -10.51 -2.48
CA GLU A 20 -1.06 -11.16 -1.54
C GLU A 20 -0.72 -10.83 -0.08
N GLN A 21 0.57 -10.82 0.28
CA GLN A 21 1.02 -10.48 1.63
C GLN A 21 0.72 -9.02 1.98
N LEU A 22 0.95 -8.10 1.03
CA LEU A 22 0.64 -6.69 1.22
C LEU A 22 -0.87 -6.48 1.38
N LEU A 23 -1.68 -7.08 0.52
CA LEU A 23 -3.14 -6.98 0.62
C LEU A 23 -3.66 -7.57 1.93
N ALA A 24 -3.20 -8.76 2.32
CA ALA A 24 -3.61 -9.38 3.58
C ALA A 24 -3.26 -8.49 4.80
N PHE A 25 -2.04 -7.95 4.83
CA PHE A 25 -1.60 -7.08 5.91
C PHE A 25 -2.37 -5.76 5.96
N PHE A 26 -2.48 -5.06 4.83
CA PHE A 26 -3.12 -3.74 4.76
C PHE A 26 -4.66 -3.78 4.81
N SER A 27 -5.27 -4.95 4.63
CA SER A 27 -6.73 -5.13 4.85
C SER A 27 -7.12 -5.15 6.33
N GLN A 28 -6.16 -5.19 7.23
CA GLN A 28 -6.38 -5.25 8.68
C GLN A 28 -5.75 -4.02 9.35
N PRO A 29 -6.53 -2.95 9.58
CA PRO A 29 -6.01 -1.70 10.14
C PRO A 29 -5.32 -1.86 11.49
N GLU A 30 -5.73 -2.82 12.31
CA GLU A 30 -5.09 -3.13 13.61
C GLU A 30 -3.59 -3.41 13.51
N ASN A 31 -3.10 -3.84 12.35
CA ASN A 31 -1.69 -4.14 12.13
C ASN A 31 -0.81 -2.90 11.94
N TYR A 32 -1.39 -1.74 11.63
CA TYR A 32 -0.62 -0.56 11.20
C TYR A 32 -1.23 0.80 11.56
N ALA A 33 -2.49 0.85 11.98
CA ALA A 33 -3.17 2.10 12.35
C ALA A 33 -2.39 2.78 13.48
N ASP A 34 -2.10 4.07 13.30
CA ASP A 34 -1.29 4.88 14.21
C ASP A 34 0.18 4.44 14.39
N ALA A 35 0.60 3.33 13.75
CA ALA A 35 1.98 2.88 13.75
C ALA A 35 2.85 3.71 12.81
N SER A 36 4.17 3.68 13.03
CA SER A 36 5.13 4.18 12.05
C SER A 36 5.33 3.17 10.92
N VAL A 37 5.54 3.65 9.70
CA VAL A 37 5.92 2.79 8.56
C VAL A 37 7.22 2.02 8.84
N TYR A 38 8.11 2.57 9.68
CA TYR A 38 9.37 1.93 10.04
C TYR A 38 9.24 0.81 11.09
N ASP A 39 8.10 0.74 11.77
CA ASP A 39 7.77 -0.31 12.75
C ASP A 39 7.07 -1.52 12.10
N LEU A 40 6.72 -1.42 10.81
CA LEU A 40 6.10 -2.51 10.07
C LEU A 40 7.04 -3.73 9.99
N PRO A 41 6.50 -4.96 9.93
CA PRO A 41 7.31 -6.17 9.85
C PRO A 41 8.16 -6.20 8.57
N SER A 42 9.29 -6.91 8.64
CA SER A 42 10.40 -6.72 7.70
C SER A 42 10.16 -7.02 6.20
N PRO A 43 9.14 -7.80 5.74
CA PRO A 43 8.81 -7.80 4.31
C PRO A 43 7.86 -6.65 3.92
N ILE A 44 7.04 -6.17 4.85
CA ILE A 44 6.06 -5.09 4.63
C ILE A 44 6.74 -3.73 4.65
N ARG A 45 7.67 -3.49 5.57
CA ARG A 45 8.39 -2.20 5.69
C ARG A 45 9.14 -1.78 4.42
N ARG A 46 9.49 -2.71 3.53
CA ARG A 46 10.20 -2.42 2.29
C ARG A 46 9.26 -1.86 1.22
N PHE A 47 9.03 -0.55 1.28
CA PHE A 47 8.38 0.22 0.22
C PHE A 47 9.31 0.40 -0.99
N ASP A 48 8.71 0.72 -2.13
CA ASP A 48 9.38 0.91 -3.42
C ASP A 48 9.80 2.36 -3.65
N GLN A 49 8.97 3.31 -3.20
CA GLN A 49 9.16 4.75 -3.38
C GLN A 49 8.59 5.48 -2.18
N ASP A 50 9.15 6.65 -1.86
CA ASP A 50 8.58 7.62 -0.94
C ASP A 50 8.60 9.04 -1.54
N ASP A 51 7.64 9.86 -1.12
CA ASP A 51 7.51 11.27 -1.52
C ASP A 51 7.29 12.09 -0.24
N ASP A 52 8.15 13.08 -0.01
CA ASP A 52 8.00 14.05 1.07
C ASP A 52 7.08 15.16 0.56
N TRP A 53 5.88 15.25 1.14
CA TRP A 53 4.83 16.10 0.59
C TRP A 53 4.87 17.49 1.19
N ASP A 54 4.92 17.60 2.52
CA ASP A 54 5.29 18.81 3.28
C ASP A 54 5.09 18.60 4.81
N TRP A 55 5.75 19.39 5.67
CA TRP A 55 5.50 19.49 7.13
C TRP A 55 5.23 18.16 7.87
N GLY A 56 6.12 17.18 7.72
CA GLY A 56 5.98 15.89 8.42
C GLY A 56 4.96 14.93 7.80
N ARG A 57 4.37 15.29 6.65
CA ARG A 57 3.56 14.40 5.83
C ARG A 57 4.41 13.71 4.78
N ARG A 58 4.30 12.39 4.75
CA ARG A 58 5.03 11.54 3.81
C ARG A 58 4.10 10.55 3.16
N ILE A 59 4.48 10.15 1.96
CA ILE A 59 3.77 9.14 1.20
C ILE A 59 4.74 8.02 0.88
N TYR A 60 4.32 6.78 1.09
CA TYR A 60 5.08 5.58 0.79
C TYR A 60 4.29 4.71 -0.20
N TYR A 61 4.99 4.11 -1.15
CA TYR A 61 4.38 3.32 -2.21
C TYR A 61 4.90 1.89 -2.22
N TRP A 62 3.99 0.94 -2.43
CA TRP A 62 4.34 -0.44 -2.78
C TRP A 62 3.81 -0.75 -4.17
N VAL A 63 4.69 -1.25 -5.04
CA VAL A 63 4.38 -1.53 -6.45
C VAL A 63 4.72 -2.99 -6.75
N ARG A 64 3.71 -3.76 -7.11
CA ARG A 64 3.85 -5.14 -7.61
C ARG A 64 3.06 -5.29 -8.90
N PRO A 65 3.29 -6.32 -9.72
CA PRO A 65 2.45 -6.59 -10.88
C PRO A 65 0.96 -6.62 -10.49
N GLY A 66 0.17 -5.68 -11.04
CA GLY A 66 -1.25 -5.53 -10.75
C GLY A 66 -1.57 -5.06 -9.32
N LEU A 67 -0.67 -4.33 -8.66
CA LEU A 67 -0.89 -3.70 -7.36
C LEU A 67 -0.08 -2.40 -7.25
N ARG A 68 -0.76 -1.29 -6.92
CA ARG A 68 -0.13 -0.06 -6.46
C ARG A 68 -0.79 0.36 -5.15
N LEU A 69 -0.05 0.38 -4.06
CA LEU A 69 -0.50 0.81 -2.75
C LEU A 69 0.14 2.14 -2.40
N ARG A 70 -0.63 3.00 -1.75
CA ARG A 70 -0.17 4.27 -1.19
C ARG A 70 -0.49 4.31 0.30
N VAL A 71 0.53 4.57 1.11
CA VAL A 71 0.37 4.84 2.55
C VAL A 71 0.75 6.27 2.80
N ARG A 72 -0.15 7.04 3.41
CA ARG A 72 0.11 8.40 3.86
C ARG A 72 0.38 8.38 5.35
N THR A 73 1.39 9.13 5.75
CA THR A 73 1.69 9.37 7.16
C THR A 73 1.60 10.85 7.48
N ASP A 74 1.19 11.19 8.70
CA ASP A 74 1.29 12.52 9.28
C ASP A 74 2.08 12.41 10.59
N SER A 75 3.08 13.28 10.77
CA SER A 75 3.94 13.26 11.96
C SER A 75 4.58 11.89 12.24
N GLY A 76 4.89 11.15 11.17
CA GLY A 76 5.48 9.81 11.23
C GLY A 76 4.50 8.65 11.49
N ARG A 77 3.20 8.91 11.64
CA ARG A 77 2.17 7.89 11.90
C ARG A 77 1.31 7.64 10.67
N ILE A 78 0.95 6.39 10.42
CA ILE A 78 0.07 6.03 9.31
C ILE A 78 -1.34 6.59 9.57
N THR A 79 -1.81 7.41 8.63
CA THR A 79 -3.14 8.05 8.69
C THR A 79 -4.06 7.64 7.55
N CYS A 80 -3.52 7.06 6.47
CA CYS A 80 -4.34 6.58 5.37
C CYS A 80 -3.61 5.49 4.56
N VAL A 81 -4.36 4.50 4.08
CA VAL A 81 -3.89 3.45 3.17
C VAL A 81 -4.87 3.32 2.01
N GLU A 82 -4.37 3.42 0.79
CA GLU A 82 -5.15 3.45 -0.44
C GLU A 82 -4.60 2.47 -1.47
N LEU A 83 -5.50 1.78 -2.15
CA LEU A 83 -5.24 1.09 -3.40
C LEU A 83 -5.35 2.08 -4.55
N LEU A 84 -4.28 2.18 -5.33
CA LEU A 84 -4.23 2.96 -6.55
C LEU A 84 -4.38 2.05 -7.76
N ASP A 85 -4.83 2.65 -8.85
CA ASP A 85 -4.81 2.04 -10.16
C ASP A 85 -3.36 1.72 -10.56
N PRO A 86 -3.06 0.45 -10.87
CA PRO A 86 -1.70 0.04 -11.19
C PRO A 86 -1.27 0.47 -12.61
N GLU A 87 -2.19 0.88 -13.48
CA GLU A 87 -1.90 1.35 -14.84
C GLU A 87 -1.74 2.88 -14.91
N ASP A 88 -2.36 3.61 -13.99
CA ASP A 88 -2.13 5.04 -13.82
C ASP A 88 -0.77 5.26 -13.14
N HIS A 89 0.21 5.73 -13.91
CA HIS A 89 1.58 6.01 -13.45
C HIS A 89 1.78 7.47 -13.03
N SER A 90 0.72 8.27 -12.97
CA SER A 90 0.78 9.66 -12.52
C SER A 90 1.33 9.76 -11.08
N ARG A 91 1.93 10.90 -10.74
CA ARG A 91 2.47 11.17 -9.39
C ARG A 91 1.40 10.97 -8.32
N SER A 92 0.20 11.52 -8.54
CA SER A 92 -0.93 11.34 -7.63
C SER A 92 -1.50 9.93 -7.71
N GLY A 93 -1.63 9.36 -8.91
CA GLY A 93 -2.31 8.09 -9.13
C GLY A 93 -3.81 8.14 -8.84
N THR A 94 -4.57 7.32 -9.54
CA THR A 94 -6.03 7.21 -9.40
C THR A 94 -6.32 6.28 -8.24
N THR A 95 -7.09 6.74 -7.25
CA THR A 95 -7.44 5.91 -6.09
C THR A 95 -8.63 5.03 -6.42
N ILE A 96 -8.44 3.71 -6.37
CA ILE A 96 -9.51 2.72 -6.58
C ILE A 96 -10.27 2.48 -5.28
N ALA A 97 -9.57 2.36 -4.16
CA ALA A 97 -10.19 2.09 -2.86
C ALA A 97 -9.35 2.66 -1.72
N THR A 98 -10.01 3.11 -0.66
CA THR A 98 -9.37 3.43 0.62
C THR A 98 -9.53 2.23 1.54
N LEU A 99 -8.43 1.59 1.92
CA LEU A 99 -8.45 0.43 2.83
C LEU A 99 -8.67 0.87 4.27
N TRP A 100 -8.10 2.02 4.64
CA TRP A 100 -8.27 2.62 5.96
C TRP A 100 -7.89 4.09 5.94
N GLN A 101 -8.58 4.89 6.77
CA GLN A 101 -8.25 6.29 7.00
C GLN A 101 -8.58 6.70 8.44
N TYR A 102 -7.67 7.42 9.08
CA TYR A 102 -7.87 7.98 10.40
C TYR A 102 -9.09 8.92 10.43
N GLY A 103 -9.96 8.73 11.41
CA GLY A 103 -11.17 9.55 11.58
C GLY A 103 -12.33 9.21 10.64
N MET A 104 -12.21 8.20 9.78
CA MET A 104 -13.39 7.65 9.10
C MET A 104 -14.03 6.55 9.95
N PRO A 105 -15.37 6.60 10.17
CA PRO A 105 -16.07 5.45 10.72
C PRO A 105 -15.89 4.26 9.77
N ALA A 106 -15.77 3.04 10.32
CA ALA A 106 -15.80 1.82 9.51
C ALA A 106 -16.99 1.87 8.54
N PRO A 107 -16.84 1.41 7.29
CA PRO A 107 -17.93 1.47 6.32
C PRO A 107 -19.15 0.81 6.94
N VAL A 108 -20.20 1.61 7.18
CA VAL A 108 -21.49 1.10 7.62
C VAL A 108 -21.94 0.12 6.54
N THR A 109 -21.83 -1.18 6.83
CA THR A 109 -22.49 -2.17 6.00
C THR A 109 -23.96 -1.89 6.23
N ALA A 110 -24.63 -1.28 5.24
CA ALA A 110 -26.05 -1.01 5.29
C ALA A 110 -26.73 -2.37 5.48
N SER A 111 -26.98 -2.71 6.75
CA SER A 111 -27.75 -3.88 7.12
C SER A 111 -29.15 -3.56 6.65
N ASN A 112 -29.62 -4.38 5.72
CA ASN A 112 -30.90 -4.29 5.06
C ASN A 112 -32.00 -4.53 6.10
N GLU A 113 -32.35 -3.52 6.89
CA GLU A 113 -33.55 -3.53 7.73
C GLU A 113 -34.75 -3.45 6.79
N THR A 114 -35.38 -4.61 6.60
CA THR A 114 -36.68 -4.74 5.95
C THR A 114 -37.73 -4.19 6.92
N PRO A 115 -38.61 -3.25 6.51
CA PRO A 115 -39.59 -2.67 7.43
C PRO A 115 -40.74 -3.65 7.73
N PRO A 116 -41.41 -3.51 8.88
CA PRO A 116 -42.70 -4.16 9.14
C PRO A 116 -43.84 -3.55 8.31
#